data_AF-A0A139AC30-F1
#
_entry.id   AF-A0A139AC30-F1
#
_cell.length_a   1.000
_cell.length_b   1.000
_cell.length_c   1.000
_cell.angle_alpha   90.00
_cell.angle_beta   90.00
_cell.angle_gamma   90.00
#
_symmetry.space_group_name_H-M   'P 1'
#
loop_
_entity.id
_entity.type
_entity.pdbx_description
1 polymer ?
#
loop_
_entity_poly.entity_id
_entity_poly.type
_entity_poly.pdbx_seq_one_letter_code
_entity_poly.pdbx_strand_id
1 'polypeptide(L)'
;MESATISVIFVMGVAGCGKSTVMEHLHQKLSDELLSAPVASIEGDKLHPQANIDKMARGIPLTDDDRWPWLAEIRSDVAKQGLQLLREHSGASTARVLVTCSSLKRAYRAFLADESTYRSTIASLTSIATPSRVASVSVTFAFLNTPREVLEHRISSRPGHFMKAGMLESQMNTLEVPTSEEGVEGGYKVLNVDASQPLDAIVEQIAHGKT
;
A
#
# COMPACT_ATOMS: atom_id res chain seq x y z
N MET A 1 -24.96 8.27 14.35
CA MET A 1 -24.26 7.57 13.26
C MET A 1 -23.12 6.80 13.90
N GLU A 2 -23.03 5.49 13.68
CA GLU A 2 -21.96 4.68 14.28
C GLU A 2 -20.59 5.07 13.71
N SER A 3 -19.56 5.11 14.55
CA SER A 3 -18.19 5.37 14.13
C SER A 3 -17.70 4.32 13.13
N ALA A 4 -16.96 4.75 12.11
CA ALA A 4 -16.36 3.87 11.13
C ALA A 4 -14.83 4.00 11.10
N THR A 5 -14.16 2.96 10.60
CA THR A 5 -12.71 2.93 10.42
C THR A 5 -12.35 2.80 8.95
N ILE A 6 -11.35 3.56 8.48
CA ILE A 6 -10.69 3.25 7.21
C ILE A 6 -9.51 2.33 7.53
N SER A 7 -9.51 1.13 6.96
CA SER A 7 -8.42 0.16 7.09
C SER A 7 -7.60 0.15 5.81
N VAL A 8 -6.33 0.50 5.91
CA VAL A 8 -5.42 0.62 4.76
C VAL A 8 -4.42 -0.53 4.80
N ILE A 9 -4.29 -1.24 3.69
CA ILE A 9 -3.27 -2.30 3.52
C ILE A 9 -2.36 -1.90 2.36
N PHE A 10 -1.15 -1.51 2.68
CA PHE A 10 -0.08 -1.33 1.71
C PHE A 10 0.56 -2.68 1.41
N VAL A 11 0.37 -3.21 0.20
CA VAL A 11 1.15 -4.32 -0.32
C VAL A 11 2.49 -3.76 -0.78
N MET A 12 3.54 -4.00 0.01
CA MET A 12 4.84 -3.36 -0.15
C MET A 12 5.97 -4.33 -0.51
N GLY A 13 7.08 -3.77 -0.98
CA GLY A 13 8.26 -4.50 -1.42
C GLY A 13 8.85 -3.94 -2.72
N VAL A 14 10.00 -4.47 -3.11
CA VAL A 14 10.71 -4.05 -4.33
C VAL A 14 9.93 -4.39 -5.61
N ALA A 15 10.31 -3.81 -6.74
CA ALA A 15 9.73 -4.14 -8.04
C ALA A 15 9.98 -5.63 -8.36
N GLY A 16 8.98 -6.28 -8.95
CA GLY A 16 9.03 -7.71 -9.24
C GLY A 16 8.62 -8.64 -8.08
N CYS A 17 8.42 -8.13 -6.85
CA CYS A 17 8.00 -8.98 -5.72
C CYS A 17 6.56 -9.49 -5.82
N GLY A 18 5.72 -8.92 -6.70
CA GLY A 18 4.35 -9.37 -6.96
C GLY A 18 3.24 -8.51 -6.38
N LYS A 19 3.52 -7.27 -5.94
CA LYS A 19 2.53 -6.35 -5.30
C LYS A 19 1.17 -6.30 -6.01
N SER A 20 1.14 -5.98 -7.31
CA SER A 20 -0.12 -5.83 -8.06
C SER A 20 -0.90 -7.14 -8.13
N THR A 21 -0.23 -8.28 -8.37
CA THR A 21 -0.87 -9.61 -8.39
C THR A 21 -1.47 -9.96 -7.03
N VAL A 22 -0.72 -9.72 -5.95
CA VAL A 22 -1.20 -9.97 -4.58
C VAL A 22 -2.37 -9.06 -4.24
N MET A 23 -2.30 -7.76 -4.56
CA MET A 23 -3.39 -6.81 -4.32
C MET A 23 -4.67 -7.22 -5.06
N GLU A 24 -4.57 -7.65 -6.31
CA GLU A 24 -5.72 -8.08 -7.12
C GLU A 24 -6.43 -9.28 -6.49
N HIS A 25 -5.68 -10.32 -6.11
CA HIS A 25 -6.25 -11.52 -5.49
C HIS A 25 -6.77 -11.24 -4.07
N LEU A 26 -6.08 -10.36 -3.33
CA LEU A 26 -6.55 -9.88 -2.03
C LEU A 26 -7.84 -9.09 -2.13
N HIS A 27 -7.98 -8.23 -3.15
CA HIS A 27 -9.23 -7.53 -3.42
C HIS A 27 -10.35 -8.54 -3.64
N GLN A 28 -10.17 -9.48 -4.57
CA GLN A 28 -11.19 -10.48 -4.89
C GLN A 28 -11.60 -11.27 -3.64
N LYS A 29 -10.63 -11.80 -2.91
CA LYS A 29 -10.88 -12.56 -1.68
C LYS A 29 -11.66 -11.76 -0.65
N LEU A 30 -11.24 -10.53 -0.37
CA LEU A 30 -11.89 -9.70 0.63
C LEU A 30 -13.29 -9.26 0.18
N SER A 31 -13.55 -9.16 -1.12
CA SER A 31 -14.89 -8.84 -1.66
C SER A 31 -15.85 -10.02 -1.64
N ASP A 32 -15.35 -11.26 -1.67
CA ASP A 32 -16.17 -12.48 -1.66
C ASP A 32 -16.61 -12.92 -0.24
N GLU A 33 -16.04 -12.36 0.82
CA GLU A 33 -16.41 -12.71 2.19
C GLU A 33 -17.82 -12.17 2.55
N LEU A 34 -18.71 -13.06 3.04
CA LEU A 34 -20.16 -12.80 3.26
C LEU A 34 -20.52 -11.58 4.13
N LEU A 35 -19.56 -11.07 4.92
CA LEU A 35 -19.70 -9.89 5.79
C LEU A 35 -18.53 -8.90 5.60
N SER A 36 -17.98 -8.83 4.39
CA SER A 36 -16.82 -8.00 4.09
C SER A 36 -17.15 -6.51 4.20
N ALA A 37 -16.25 -5.76 4.83
CA ALA A 37 -16.18 -4.32 4.61
C ALA A 37 -16.03 -4.04 3.11
N PRO A 38 -16.66 -2.98 2.56
CA PRO A 38 -16.42 -2.54 1.18
C PRO A 38 -14.93 -2.30 0.95
N VAL A 39 -14.43 -2.68 -0.23
CA VAL A 39 -13.00 -2.69 -0.57
C VAL A 39 -12.76 -1.88 -1.84
N ALA A 40 -11.72 -1.05 -1.84
CA ALA A 40 -11.16 -0.41 -3.03
C ALA A 40 -9.66 -0.73 -3.15
N SER A 41 -9.13 -0.62 -4.36
CA SER A 41 -7.70 -0.81 -4.65
C SER A 41 -7.11 0.40 -5.37
N ILE A 42 -5.89 0.77 -5.01
CA ILE A 42 -5.12 1.87 -5.60
C ILE A 42 -3.79 1.28 -6.12
N GLU A 43 -3.52 1.43 -7.43
CA GLU A 43 -2.21 1.11 -7.99
C GLU A 43 -1.29 2.34 -7.82
N GLY A 44 -0.42 2.32 -6.80
CA GLY A 44 0.36 3.49 -6.41
C GLY A 44 1.31 3.99 -7.50
N ASP A 45 1.79 3.09 -8.37
CA ASP A 45 2.66 3.47 -9.50
C ASP A 45 1.93 4.39 -10.50
N LYS A 46 0.58 4.33 -10.59
CA LYS A 46 -0.22 5.23 -11.44
C LYS A 46 -0.31 6.66 -10.91
N LEU A 47 0.03 6.88 -9.63
CA LEU A 47 -0.03 8.19 -8.99
C LEU A 47 1.31 8.94 -9.07
N HIS A 48 2.32 8.36 -9.73
CA HIS A 48 3.56 9.09 -9.97
C HIS A 48 3.34 10.32 -10.86
N PRO A 49 3.96 11.47 -10.53
CA PRO A 49 4.00 12.59 -11.46
C PRO A 49 4.80 12.20 -12.71
N GLN A 50 4.46 12.81 -13.85
CA GLN A 50 5.10 12.49 -15.14
C GLN A 50 6.64 12.58 -15.07
N ALA A 51 7.18 13.54 -14.33
CA ALA A 51 8.63 13.69 -14.13
C ALA A 51 9.29 12.44 -13.52
N ASN A 52 8.61 11.76 -12.60
CA ASN A 52 9.12 10.52 -12.01
C ASN A 52 9.09 9.38 -13.01
N ILE A 53 8.01 9.27 -13.77
CA ILE A 53 7.85 8.27 -14.83
C ILE A 53 8.97 8.44 -15.86
N ASP A 54 9.24 9.66 -16.33
CA ASP A 54 10.28 9.96 -17.31
C ASP A 54 11.70 9.67 -16.78
N LYS A 55 11.93 9.91 -15.47
CA LYS A 55 13.20 9.60 -14.80
C LYS A 55 13.42 8.08 -14.72
N MET A 56 12.41 7.34 -14.28
CA MET A 56 12.45 5.87 -14.22
C MET A 56 12.55 5.23 -15.61
N ALA A 57 11.86 5.77 -16.62
CA ALA A 57 11.92 5.29 -18.01
C ALA A 57 13.34 5.40 -18.60
N ARG A 58 14.12 6.39 -18.17
CA ARG A 58 15.55 6.52 -18.52
C ARG A 58 16.46 5.58 -17.72
N GLY A 59 15.92 4.86 -16.75
CA GLY A 59 16.66 4.01 -15.82
C GLY A 59 17.38 4.78 -14.72
N ILE A 60 16.95 6.03 -14.46
CA ILE A 60 17.50 6.86 -13.39
C ILE A 60 16.67 6.62 -12.12
N PRO A 61 17.28 6.19 -11.01
CA PRO A 61 16.56 6.02 -9.75
C PRO A 61 15.97 7.33 -9.25
N LEU A 62 14.79 7.26 -8.63
CA LEU A 62 14.19 8.39 -7.94
C LEU A 62 14.98 8.71 -6.65
N THR A 63 15.00 9.98 -6.26
CA THR A 63 15.48 10.48 -4.96
C THR A 63 14.33 10.61 -3.97
N ASP A 64 14.60 11.08 -2.75
CA ASP A 64 13.57 11.30 -1.74
C ASP A 64 12.66 12.47 -2.13
N ASP A 65 13.25 13.55 -2.66
CA ASP A 65 12.51 14.72 -3.17
C ASP A 65 11.53 14.36 -4.29
N ASP A 66 11.91 13.43 -5.17
CA ASP A 66 11.00 12.92 -6.20
C ASP A 66 9.81 12.16 -5.58
N ARG A 67 10.03 11.46 -4.45
CA ARG A 67 9.05 10.56 -3.85
C ARG A 67 8.07 11.26 -2.91
N TRP A 68 8.47 12.32 -2.22
CA TRP A 68 7.58 12.98 -1.25
C TRP A 68 6.24 13.45 -1.84
N PRO A 69 6.19 14.11 -3.02
CA PRO A 69 4.92 14.49 -3.64
C PRO A 69 4.06 13.29 -4.02
N TRP A 70 4.68 12.22 -4.52
CA TRP A 70 3.99 10.98 -4.89
C TRP A 70 3.39 10.26 -3.67
N LEU A 71 4.13 10.16 -2.56
CA LEU A 71 3.64 9.58 -1.31
C LEU A 71 2.50 10.41 -0.72
N ALA A 72 2.55 11.74 -0.86
CA ALA A 72 1.47 12.62 -0.46
C ALA A 72 0.19 12.38 -1.28
N GLU A 73 0.32 12.19 -2.60
CA GLU A 73 -0.83 11.87 -3.47
C GLU A 73 -1.43 10.51 -3.10
N ILE A 74 -0.61 9.49 -2.88
CA ILE A 74 -1.09 8.18 -2.39
C ILE A 74 -1.92 8.32 -1.12
N ARG A 75 -1.40 9.03 -0.11
CA ARG A 75 -2.10 9.22 1.17
C ARG A 75 -3.42 9.99 0.99
N SER A 76 -3.42 10.99 0.13
CA SER A 76 -4.62 11.76 -0.22
C SER A 76 -5.69 10.88 -0.87
N ASP A 77 -5.30 10.08 -1.87
CA ASP A 77 -6.22 9.18 -2.57
C ASP A 77 -6.76 8.05 -1.68
N VAL A 78 -5.96 7.53 -0.75
CA VAL A 78 -6.44 6.61 0.29
C VAL A 78 -7.55 7.23 1.12
N ALA A 79 -7.38 8.49 1.56
CA ALA A 79 -8.40 9.19 2.33
C ALA A 79 -9.69 9.41 1.52
N LYS A 80 -9.57 9.84 0.25
CA LYS A 80 -10.70 10.04 -0.67
C LYS A 80 -11.47 8.73 -0.90
N GLN A 81 -10.78 7.65 -1.23
CA GLN A 81 -11.38 6.35 -1.51
C GLN A 81 -12.05 5.74 -0.29
N GLY A 82 -11.40 5.78 0.88
CA GLY A 82 -12.00 5.27 2.11
C GLY A 82 -13.26 6.05 2.49
N LEU A 83 -13.28 7.37 2.30
CA LEU A 83 -14.47 8.19 2.49
C LEU A 83 -15.58 7.86 1.49
N GLN A 84 -15.23 7.67 0.22
CA GLN A 84 -16.19 7.31 -0.82
C GLN A 84 -16.87 5.99 -0.50
N LEU A 85 -16.10 4.95 -0.16
CA LEU A 85 -16.66 3.64 0.23
C LEU A 85 -17.64 3.75 1.40
N LEU A 86 -17.30 4.50 2.45
CA LEU A 86 -18.19 4.69 3.60
C LEU A 86 -19.44 5.51 3.28
N ARG A 87 -19.38 6.42 2.31
CA ARG A 87 -20.56 7.17 1.82
C ARG A 87 -21.50 6.26 1.04
N GLU A 88 -20.94 5.44 0.16
CA GLU A 88 -21.69 4.48 -0.66
C GLU A 88 -22.27 3.33 0.17
N HIS A 89 -21.64 3.01 1.31
CA HIS A 89 -22.01 1.91 2.19
C HIS A 89 -22.28 2.42 3.61
N SER A 90 -23.40 3.14 3.79
CA SER A 90 -23.74 3.79 5.06
C SER A 90 -23.91 2.84 6.26
N GLY A 91 -24.12 1.54 6.03
CA GLY A 91 -24.15 0.52 7.09
C GLY A 91 -22.77 -0.02 7.50
N ALA A 92 -21.71 0.30 6.76
CA ALA A 92 -20.39 -0.26 7.01
C ALA A 92 -19.69 0.46 8.18
N SER A 93 -19.21 -0.34 9.15
CA SER A 93 -18.34 0.14 10.24
C SER A 93 -16.86 0.19 9.84
N THR A 94 -16.52 -0.36 8.67
CA THR A 94 -15.16 -0.36 8.13
C THR A 94 -15.22 -0.17 6.61
N ALA A 95 -14.25 0.55 6.05
CA ALA A 95 -13.94 0.51 4.62
C ALA A 95 -12.47 0.14 4.43
N ARG A 96 -12.18 -0.72 3.46
CA ARG A 96 -10.81 -1.21 3.18
C ARG A 96 -10.25 -0.55 1.92
N VAL A 97 -9.03 -0.05 2.02
CA VAL A 97 -8.29 0.47 0.87
C VAL A 97 -6.98 -0.31 0.75
N LEU A 98 -6.86 -1.08 -0.33
CA LEU A 98 -5.64 -1.80 -0.68
C LEU A 98 -4.79 -0.91 -1.57
N VAL A 99 -3.48 -0.88 -1.34
CA VAL A 99 -2.57 -0.01 -2.09
C VAL A 99 -1.31 -0.76 -2.45
N THR A 100 -0.91 -0.77 -3.71
CA THR A 100 0.47 -1.11 -4.05
C THR A 100 1.36 0.11 -3.81
N CYS A 101 2.42 -0.05 -3.01
CA CYS A 101 3.42 1.00 -2.85
C CYS A 101 4.74 0.36 -2.44
N SER A 102 5.86 0.82 -2.99
CA SER A 102 7.15 0.22 -2.63
C SER A 102 7.51 0.45 -1.15
N SER A 103 7.18 1.62 -0.60
CA SER A 103 7.35 1.99 0.82
C SER A 103 8.70 1.58 1.43
N LEU A 104 9.78 1.77 0.66
CA LEU A 104 11.08 1.13 0.91
C LEU A 104 11.78 1.62 2.19
N LYS A 105 11.61 2.89 2.56
CA LYS A 105 12.22 3.47 3.77
C LYS A 105 11.22 3.55 4.92
N ARG A 106 11.70 3.44 6.16
CA ARG A 106 10.93 3.66 7.39
C ARG A 106 10.28 5.04 7.39
N ALA A 107 11.00 6.07 6.92
CA ALA A 107 10.46 7.42 6.80
C ALA A 107 9.24 7.49 5.87
N TYR A 108 9.23 6.71 4.78
CA TYR A 108 8.09 6.65 3.85
C TYR A 108 6.89 5.96 4.50
N ARG A 109 7.13 4.87 5.22
CA ARG A 109 6.10 4.13 5.95
C ARG A 109 5.47 4.99 7.04
N ALA A 110 6.28 5.65 7.87
CA ALA A 110 5.80 6.59 8.88
C ALA A 110 4.98 7.73 8.28
N PHE A 111 5.43 8.31 7.16
CA PHE A 111 4.68 9.36 6.46
C PHE A 111 3.32 8.88 5.95
N LEU A 112 3.27 7.70 5.33
CA LEU A 112 2.04 7.09 4.81
C LEU A 112 1.09 6.62 5.92
N ALA A 113 1.62 6.35 7.12
CA ALA A 113 0.87 5.86 8.28
C ALA A 113 0.40 6.95 9.24
N ASP A 114 0.83 8.19 9.07
CA ASP A 114 0.48 9.29 9.98
C ASP A 114 -1.04 9.55 10.04
N GLU A 115 -1.66 9.07 11.12
CA GLU A 115 -3.09 9.17 11.38
C GLU A 115 -3.55 10.64 11.48
N SER A 116 -2.69 11.52 11.99
CA SER A 116 -3.03 12.93 12.16
C SER A 116 -3.28 13.62 10.82
N THR A 117 -2.47 13.31 9.80
CA THR A 117 -2.70 13.81 8.44
C THR A 117 -3.91 13.18 7.76
N TYR A 118 -4.20 11.88 7.98
CA TYR A 118 -5.45 11.31 7.50
C TYR A 118 -6.66 12.04 8.08
N ARG A 119 -6.65 12.31 9.40
CA ARG A 119 -7.71 13.03 10.09
C ARG A 119 -7.91 14.45 9.54
N SER A 120 -6.83 15.20 9.32
CA SER A 120 -6.91 16.55 8.75
C SER A 120 -7.40 16.54 7.28
N THR A 121 -6.91 15.60 6.47
CA THR A 121 -7.34 15.42 5.07
C THR A 121 -8.83 15.09 5.03
N ILE A 122 -9.29 14.14 5.83
CA ILE A 122 -10.70 13.76 5.92
C ILE A 122 -11.57 14.92 6.37
N ALA A 123 -11.13 15.68 7.38
CA ALA A 123 -11.84 16.88 7.82
C ALA A 123 -11.99 17.89 6.68
N SER A 124 -10.95 18.09 5.86
CA SER A 124 -11.00 19.01 4.70
C SER A 124 -11.91 18.53 3.56
N LEU A 125 -12.12 17.22 3.44
CA LEU A 125 -12.98 16.58 2.42
C LEU A 125 -14.44 16.44 2.84
N THR A 126 -14.79 16.85 4.06
CA THR A 126 -16.15 16.77 4.61
C THR A 126 -16.66 18.15 4.98
N SER A 127 -17.97 18.35 4.89
CA SER A 127 -18.61 19.60 5.27
C SER A 127 -19.17 19.52 6.68
N ILE A 128 -19.37 20.67 7.32
CA ILE A 128 -20.05 20.75 8.63
C ILE A 128 -21.46 20.15 8.55
N ALA A 129 -22.12 20.26 7.40
CA ALA A 129 -23.45 19.71 7.16
C ALA A 129 -23.45 18.18 6.98
N THR A 130 -22.32 17.58 6.65
CA THR A 130 -22.18 16.13 6.44
C THR A 130 -20.87 15.64 7.09
N PRO A 131 -20.82 15.63 8.44
CA PRO A 131 -19.60 15.29 9.16
C PRO A 131 -19.21 13.84 8.87
N SER A 132 -17.90 13.62 8.71
CA SER A 132 -17.35 12.28 8.53
C SER A 132 -17.69 11.39 9.73
N ARG A 133 -18.09 10.14 9.45
CA ARG A 133 -18.21 9.08 10.47
C ARG A 133 -16.88 8.41 10.78
N VAL A 134 -15.82 8.75 10.05
CA VAL A 134 -14.49 8.16 10.24
C VAL A 134 -13.93 8.57 11.59
N ALA A 135 -13.82 7.61 12.50
CA ALA A 135 -13.24 7.81 13.82
C ALA A 135 -11.73 7.58 13.82
N SER A 136 -11.25 6.64 13.00
CA SER A 136 -9.84 6.26 12.92
C SER A 136 -9.44 5.79 11.52
N VAL A 137 -8.14 5.87 11.24
CA VAL A 137 -7.50 5.21 10.10
C VAL A 137 -6.44 4.26 10.63
N SER A 138 -6.54 2.99 10.26
CA SER A 138 -5.56 1.97 10.63
C SER A 138 -4.73 1.60 9.42
N VAL A 139 -3.41 1.46 9.59
CA VAL A 139 -2.48 1.19 8.50
C VAL A 139 -1.71 -0.10 8.76
N THR A 140 -1.68 -0.97 7.75
CA THR A 140 -0.88 -2.19 7.72
C THR A 140 0.02 -2.19 6.49
N PHE A 141 1.31 -2.47 6.68
CA PHE A 141 2.25 -2.76 5.61
C PHE A 141 2.44 -4.27 5.50
N ALA A 142 1.92 -4.87 4.43
CA ALA A 142 2.19 -6.25 4.05
C ALA A 142 3.47 -6.28 3.21
N PHE A 143 4.60 -6.53 3.87
CA PHE A 143 5.90 -6.63 3.25
C PHE A 143 6.09 -7.98 2.58
N LEU A 144 6.07 -7.99 1.25
CA LEU A 144 6.39 -9.15 0.43
C LEU A 144 7.90 -9.38 0.45
N ASN A 145 8.38 -10.08 1.47
CA ASN A 145 9.76 -10.46 1.63
C ASN A 145 10.09 -11.53 0.59
N THR A 146 10.78 -11.12 -0.46
CA THR A 146 11.14 -12.00 -1.59
C THR A 146 12.66 -12.14 -1.63
N PRO A 147 13.21 -13.36 -1.54
CA PRO A 147 14.64 -13.58 -1.71
C PRO A 147 15.14 -13.01 -3.05
N ARG A 148 16.38 -12.52 -3.06
CA ARG A 148 16.98 -11.87 -4.23
C ARG A 148 16.96 -12.77 -5.45
N GLU A 149 17.27 -14.04 -5.27
CA GLU A 149 17.34 -15.05 -6.31
C GLU A 149 15.97 -15.25 -6.99
N VAL A 150 14.89 -15.19 -6.20
CA VAL A 150 13.52 -15.27 -6.70
C VAL A 150 13.14 -14.01 -7.49
N LEU A 151 13.54 -12.83 -7.02
CA LEU A 151 13.31 -11.56 -7.72
C LEU A 151 14.02 -11.54 -9.07
N GLU A 152 15.30 -11.93 -9.10
CA GLU A 152 16.11 -12.00 -10.32
C GLU A 152 15.51 -12.97 -11.33
N HIS A 153 15.09 -14.17 -10.88
CA HIS A 153 14.39 -15.14 -11.72
C HIS A 153 13.06 -14.60 -12.27
N ARG A 154 12.24 -13.93 -11.43
CA ARG A 154 10.95 -13.35 -11.85
C ARG A 154 11.12 -12.22 -12.87
N ILE A 155 12.15 -11.40 -12.71
CA ILE A 155 12.44 -10.28 -13.62
C ILE A 155 12.98 -10.80 -14.95
N SER A 156 13.89 -11.78 -14.95
CA SER A 156 14.47 -12.35 -16.18
C SER A 156 13.44 -13.14 -17.01
N SER A 157 12.45 -13.74 -16.36
CA SER A 157 11.41 -14.56 -17.02
C SER A 157 10.28 -13.75 -17.66
N ARG A 158 10.22 -12.42 -17.46
CA ARG A 158 9.16 -11.57 -18.03
C ARG A 158 9.52 -11.13 -19.46
N PRO A 159 8.76 -11.53 -20.50
CA PRO A 159 9.00 -11.06 -21.86
C PRO A 159 8.80 -9.55 -21.95
N GLY A 160 9.73 -8.82 -22.58
CA GLY A 160 9.55 -7.41 -22.94
C GLY A 160 9.79 -6.38 -21.83
N HIS A 161 10.13 -6.79 -20.61
CA HIS A 161 10.56 -5.88 -19.54
C HIS A 161 11.97 -6.22 -19.08
N PHE A 162 12.98 -5.78 -19.84
CA PHE A 162 14.33 -5.68 -19.32
C PHE A 162 14.35 -4.51 -18.32
N MET A 163 13.79 -4.71 -17.11
CA MET A 163 14.19 -3.87 -15.99
C MET A 163 15.70 -3.99 -15.92
N LYS A 164 16.40 -2.91 -16.27
CA LYS A 164 17.87 -2.89 -16.27
C LYS A 164 18.31 -3.39 -14.90
N ALA A 165 19.23 -4.36 -14.83
CA ALA A 165 19.65 -5.00 -13.59
C ALA A 165 19.93 -4.01 -12.44
N GLY A 166 20.44 -2.82 -12.76
CA GLY A 166 20.68 -1.73 -11.80
C GLY A 166 19.44 -1.15 -11.09
N MET A 167 18.22 -1.34 -11.60
CA MET A 167 16.99 -0.87 -10.95
C MET A 167 16.62 -1.74 -9.74
N LEU A 168 16.75 -3.06 -9.87
CA LEU A 168 16.55 -3.98 -8.74
C LEU A 168 17.60 -3.69 -7.66
N GLU A 169 18.87 -3.56 -8.04
CA GLU A 169 19.96 -3.26 -7.11
C GLU A 169 19.72 -1.93 -6.37
N SER A 170 19.34 -0.87 -7.08
CA SER A 170 19.00 0.42 -6.46
C SER A 170 17.87 0.30 -5.44
N GLN A 171 16.82 -0.48 -5.73
CA GLN A 171 15.71 -0.67 -4.80
C GLN A 171 16.08 -1.53 -3.60
N MET A 172 16.87 -2.58 -3.78
CA MET A 172 17.40 -3.40 -2.69
C MET A 172 18.29 -2.57 -1.77
N ASN A 173 19.15 -1.70 -2.33
CA ASN A 173 19.99 -0.79 -1.55
C ASN A 173 19.16 0.30 -0.83
N THR A 174 17.97 0.63 -1.33
CA THR A 174 17.06 1.60 -0.70
C THR A 174 16.14 0.95 0.34
N LEU A 175 15.97 -0.38 0.30
CA LEU A 175 15.06 -1.10 1.18
C LEU A 175 15.60 -1.13 2.62
N GLU A 176 14.93 -0.40 3.49
CA GLU A 176 15.03 -0.57 4.93
C GLU A 176 14.00 -1.62 5.33
N VAL A 177 14.45 -2.85 5.56
CA VAL A 177 13.59 -4.01 5.87
C VAL A 177 12.70 -3.68 7.06
N PRO A 178 11.35 -3.70 6.90
CA PRO A 178 10.44 -3.32 7.97
C PRO A 178 10.40 -4.41 9.04
N THR A 179 10.34 -3.99 10.30
CA THR A 179 10.21 -4.87 11.47
C THR A 179 8.89 -4.64 12.19
N SER A 180 8.47 -5.58 13.04
CA SER A 180 7.24 -5.40 13.82
C SER A 180 7.40 -4.28 14.85
N GLU A 181 8.60 -4.09 15.40
CA GLU A 181 8.93 -3.05 16.38
C GLU A 181 8.79 -1.64 15.79
N GLU A 182 9.28 -1.40 14.57
CA GLU A 182 9.09 -0.08 13.93
C GLU A 182 7.60 0.23 13.69
N GLY A 183 6.78 -0.80 13.49
CA GLY A 183 5.33 -0.65 13.38
C GLY A 183 4.72 -0.18 14.69
N VAL A 184 5.05 -0.83 15.80
CA VAL A 184 4.59 -0.44 17.14
C VAL A 184 5.01 1.00 17.46
N GLU A 185 6.28 1.36 17.21
CA GLU A 185 6.78 2.71 17.42
C GLU A 185 6.10 3.76 16.51
N GLY A 186 5.77 3.36 15.28
CA GLY A 186 5.20 4.24 14.26
C GLY A 186 3.67 4.33 14.26
N GLY A 187 2.98 3.56 15.10
CA GLY A 187 1.52 3.50 15.13
C GLY A 187 0.87 2.75 13.95
N TYR A 188 1.59 1.82 13.33
CA TYR A 188 1.09 0.98 12.23
C TYR A 188 1.47 -0.49 12.40
N LYS A 189 0.85 -1.39 11.63
CA LYS A 189 1.20 -2.81 11.64
C LYS A 189 2.17 -3.12 10.50
N VAL A 190 3.15 -3.99 10.76
CA VAL A 190 3.98 -4.61 9.73
C VAL A 190 3.70 -6.11 9.73
N LEU A 191 3.33 -6.65 8.56
CA LEU A 191 3.21 -8.08 8.28
C LEU A 191 4.38 -8.48 7.38
N ASN A 192 5.28 -9.32 7.87
CA ASN A 192 6.35 -9.88 7.05
C ASN A 192 5.82 -11.16 6.38
N VAL A 193 5.70 -11.11 5.05
CA VAL A 193 5.06 -12.16 4.26
C VAL A 193 6.12 -12.77 3.35
N ASP A 194 6.44 -14.04 3.56
CA ASP A 194 7.32 -14.79 2.66
C ASP A 194 6.64 -14.87 1.28
N ALA A 195 7.21 -14.19 0.30
CA ALA A 195 6.66 -14.12 -1.05
C ALA A 195 7.12 -15.27 -1.96
N SER A 196 7.84 -16.25 -1.41
CA SER A 196 8.20 -17.51 -2.08
C SER A 196 7.12 -18.58 -1.96
N GLN A 197 6.20 -18.45 -0.99
CA GLN A 197 5.07 -19.37 -0.82
C GLN A 197 4.01 -19.21 -1.94
N PRO A 198 3.08 -20.18 -2.10
CA PRO A 198 1.99 -20.08 -3.07
C PRO A 198 1.12 -18.83 -2.85
N LEU A 199 0.60 -18.27 -3.95
CA LEU A 199 -0.17 -17.02 -3.93
C LEU A 199 -1.37 -17.08 -2.97
N ASP A 200 -2.11 -18.17 -2.93
CA ASP A 200 -3.28 -18.31 -2.04
C ASP A 200 -2.89 -18.22 -0.56
N ALA A 201 -1.71 -18.73 -0.18
CA ALA A 201 -1.19 -18.63 1.17
C ALA A 201 -0.76 -17.20 1.53
N ILE A 202 -0.12 -16.49 0.59
CA ILE A 202 0.21 -15.05 0.72
C ILE A 202 -1.07 -14.25 0.96
N VAL A 203 -2.08 -14.46 0.13
CA VAL A 203 -3.34 -13.72 0.17
C VAL A 203 -4.10 -14.02 1.47
N GLU A 204 -4.13 -15.28 1.91
CA GLU A 204 -4.73 -15.65 3.20
C GLU A 204 -4.02 -15.00 4.39
N GLN A 205 -2.70 -15.04 4.40
CA GLN A 205 -1.90 -14.44 5.46
C GLN A 205 -2.20 -12.94 5.60
N ILE A 206 -2.28 -12.22 4.48
CA ILE A 206 -2.56 -10.77 4.47
C ILE A 206 -4.02 -10.48 4.83
N ALA A 207 -4.99 -11.21 4.27
CA ALA A 207 -6.43 -10.96 4.49
C ALA A 207 -6.82 -11.04 5.97
N HIS A 208 -6.24 -11.98 6.71
CA HIS A 208 -6.54 -12.16 8.15
C HIS A 208 -5.44 -11.63 9.07
N GLY A 209 -4.43 -10.98 8.51
CA GLY A 209 -3.34 -10.35 9.26
C GLY A 209 -2.56 -11.31 10.16
N LYS A 210 -2.38 -12.56 9.73
CA LYS A 210 -1.62 -13.60 10.46
C LYS A 210 -0.13 -13.34 10.27
N THR A 211 0.63 -13.38 11.37
CA THR A 211 2.10 -13.38 11.37
C THR A 211 2.63 -14.80 11.38
#